data_AF-F3Z6L1-F1
#
_entry.id   AF-F3Z6L1-F1
#
_cell.length_a   1.000
_cell.length_b   1.000
_cell.length_c   1.000
_cell.angle_alpha   90.00
_cell.angle_beta   90.00
_cell.angle_gamma   90.00
#
_symmetry.space_group_name_H-M   'P 1'
#
loop_
_entity.id
_entity.type
_entity.pdbx_description
1 polymer ?
#
loop_
_entity_poly.entity_id
_entity_poly.type
_entity_poly.pdbx_seq_one_letter_code
_entity_poly.pdbx_strand_id
1 'polypeptide(L)' 'MATIGILLGTMVLLAVALVVKVLWRPYSRTEHAEGLRLEEKARREVRANRSQYGSHFVHNAIVPPRSDRRP' A
#
# COMPACT_ATOMS: atom_id res chain seq x y z
N MET A 1 37.73 -23.11 -23.25
CA MET A 1 37.50 -21.68 -23.57
C MET A 1 36.03 -21.38 -23.86
N ALA A 2 35.35 -22.17 -24.69
CA ALA A 2 33.91 -21.97 -24.99
C ALA A 2 33.00 -22.02 -23.75
N THR A 3 33.25 -22.93 -22.80
CA THR A 3 32.47 -23.09 -21.56
C THR A 3 32.42 -21.85 -20.69
N ILE A 4 33.55 -21.13 -20.57
CA ILE A 4 33.63 -19.89 -19.78
C ILE A 4 32.83 -18.77 -20.47
N GLY A 5 32.92 -18.67 -21.80
CA GLY A 5 32.13 -17.71 -22.57
C GLY A 5 30.63 -17.95 -22.47
N ILE A 6 30.20 -19.22 -22.47
CA ILE A 6 28.79 -19.58 -22.30
C ILE A 6 28.29 -19.20 -20.90
N LEU A 7 29.04 -19.52 -19.85
CA LEU A 7 28.67 -19.18 -18.47
C LEU A 7 28.51 -17.66 -18.28
N LEU A 8 29.47 -16.88 -18.78
CA LEU A 8 29.39 -15.42 -18.67
C LEU A 8 28.23 -14.85 -19.51
N GLY A 9 28.00 -15.39 -20.71
CA GLY A 9 26.89 -15.01 -21.57
C GLY A 9 25.53 -15.26 -20.92
N THR A 10 25.34 -16.41 -20.28
CA THR A 10 24.07 -16.73 -19.60
C THR A 10 23.85 -15.85 -18.37
N MET A 11 24.89 -15.53 -17.62
CA MET A 11 24.80 -14.60 -16.47
C MET A 11 24.37 -13.21 -16.91
N VAL A 12 24.97 -12.66 -17.97
CA VAL A 12 24.58 -11.35 -18.52
C VAL A 12 23.15 -11.38 -19.05
N LEU A 13 22.78 -12.44 -19.77
CA LEU A 13 21.43 -12.59 -20.31
C LEU A 13 20.37 -12.64 -19.20
N LEU A 14 20.62 -13.39 -18.12
CA LEU A 14 19.74 -13.44 -16.96
C LEU A 14 19.63 -12.09 -16.25
N ALA A 15 20.75 -11.38 -16.08
CA ALA A 15 20.74 -10.04 -15.48
C ALA A 15 19.89 -9.07 -16.30
N VAL A 16 20.06 -9.02 -17.62
CA VAL A 16 19.25 -8.19 -18.51
C VAL A 16 17.78 -8.58 -18.45
N ALA A 17 17.47 -9.88 -18.48
CA ALA A 17 16.10 -10.36 -18.39
C ALA A 17 15.42 -9.94 -17.07
N LEU A 18 16.15 -9.96 -15.95
CA LEU A 18 15.63 -9.48 -14.67
C LEU A 18 15.39 -7.98 -14.67
N VAL A 19 16.30 -7.18 -15.23
CA VAL A 19 16.11 -5.72 -15.37
C VAL A 19 14.87 -5.42 -16.19
N VAL A 20 14.74 -6.06 -17.36
CA VAL A 20 13.55 -5.90 -18.22
C VAL A 20 12.29 -6.34 -17.48
N LYS A 21 12.31 -7.47 -16.79
CA LYS A 21 11.16 -7.97 -16.03
C LYS A 21 10.73 -7.02 -14.92
N VAL A 22 11.67 -6.41 -14.20
CA VAL A 22 11.38 -5.41 -13.16
C VAL A 22 10.82 -4.14 -13.79
N LEU A 23 11.38 -3.68 -14.90
CA LEU A 23 10.93 -2.47 -15.58
C LEU A 23 9.56 -2.65 -16.26
N TRP A 24 9.32 -3.85 -16.80
CA TRP A 24 8.05 -4.24 -17.40
C TRP A 24 7.01 -4.65 -16.39
N ARG A 25 7.38 -4.89 -15.12
CA ARG A 25 6.39 -5.12 -14.06
C ARG A 25 5.59 -3.82 -13.97
N PRO A 26 4.33 -3.80 -14.44
CA PRO A 26 3.52 -2.61 -14.26
C PRO A 26 3.45 -2.44 -12.75
N TYR A 27 4.01 -1.34 -12.25
CA TYR A 27 3.82 -0.91 -10.87
C TYR A 27 2.32 -0.99 -10.67
N SER A 28 1.85 -1.96 -9.85
CA SER A 28 0.48 -2.02 -9.37
C SER A 28 0.31 -0.81 -8.46
N ARG A 29 0.20 0.35 -9.10
CA ARG A 29 0.27 1.68 -8.50
C ARG A 29 -1.04 1.98 -7.76
N THR A 30 -2.03 1.10 -7.89
CA THR A 30 -3.35 1.21 -7.29
C THR A 30 -3.36 0.76 -5.84
N GLU A 31 -2.63 -0.30 -5.43
CA GLU A 31 -2.62 -0.72 -4.01
C GLU A 31 -1.95 0.32 -3.09
N HIS A 32 -0.83 0.89 -3.51
CA HIS A 32 -0.11 1.85 -2.67
C HIS A 32 -0.71 3.27 -2.74
N ALA A 33 -1.13 3.75 -3.91
CA ALA A 33 -1.72 5.09 -4.00
C ALA A 33 -3.12 5.15 -3.37
N GLU A 34 -3.93 4.10 -3.51
CA GLU A 34 -5.22 4.03 -2.81
C GLU A 34 -5.03 3.79 -1.32
N GLY A 35 -4.07 2.94 -0.91
CA GLY A 35 -3.70 2.78 0.50
C GLY A 35 -3.29 4.10 1.16
N LEU A 36 -2.45 4.90 0.49
CA LEU A 36 -2.05 6.24 0.95
C LEU A 36 -3.24 7.21 1.02
N ARG A 37 -4.14 7.19 0.03
CA ARG A 37 -5.35 8.04 0.04
C ARG A 37 -6.34 7.63 1.14
N LEU A 38 -6.49 6.34 1.39
CA LEU A 38 -7.32 5.79 2.47
C LEU A 38 -6.75 6.18 3.83
N GLU A 39 -5.44 6.07 4.02
CA GLU A 39 -4.78 6.47 5.26
C GLU A 39 -4.90 7.98 5.50
N GLU A 40 -4.74 8.79 4.46
CA GLU A 40 -4.90 10.24 4.58
C GLU A 40 -6.37 10.64 4.86
N LYS A 41 -7.34 9.96 4.24
CA LYS A 41 -8.76 10.14 4.52
C LYS A 41 -9.11 9.77 5.96
N ALA A 42 -8.61 8.63 6.45
CA ALA A 42 -8.80 8.20 7.83
C ALA A 42 -8.20 9.20 8.83
N ARG A 43 -6.99 9.72 8.56
CA ARG A 43 -6.37 10.76 9.40
C ARG A 43 -7.18 12.06 9.42
N ARG A 44 -7.77 12.48 8.30
CA ARG A 44 -8.64 13.66 8.24
C ARG A 44 -9.95 13.46 8.99
N GLU A 45 -10.56 12.29 8.86
CA GLU A 45 -11.80 11.94 9.56
C GLU A 45 -11.59 11.91 11.09
N VAL A 46 -10.51 11.30 11.56
CA VAL A 46 -10.15 11.30 12.99
C VAL A 46 -9.88 12.71 13.52
N ARG A 47 -9.24 13.58 12.72
CA ARG A 47 -9.04 15.00 13.09
C ARG A 47 -10.36 15.77 13.19
N ALA A 48 -11.30 15.51 12.29
CA ALA A 48 -12.61 16.16 12.30
C ALA A 48 -13.49 15.67 13.47
N ASN A 49 -13.43 14.38 13.78
CA ASN A 49 -14.24 13.74 14.81
C ASN A 49 -13.52 13.61 16.17
N ARG A 50 -12.60 14.53 16.49
CA ARG A 50 -11.77 14.48 17.71
C ARG A 50 -12.59 14.37 19.01
N SER A 51 -13.82 14.88 19.01
CA SER A 51 -14.77 14.77 20.13
C SER A 51 -15.41 13.39 20.29
N GLN A 52 -15.54 12.60 19.21
CA GLN A 52 -16.06 11.22 19.24
C GLN A 52 -14.99 10.17 19.56
N TYR A 53 -13.70 10.46 19.32
CA TYR A 53 -12.59 9.53 19.58
C TYR A 53 -11.79 9.84 20.85
N GLY A 54 -12.34 10.65 21.77
CA GLY A 54 -11.76 10.84 23.10
C GLY A 54 -11.79 9.53 23.90
N SER A 55 -10.77 9.29 24.74
CA SER A 55 -10.65 8.09 25.59
C SER A 55 -11.92 7.78 26.40
N HIS A 56 -12.68 8.82 26.78
CA HIS A 56 -13.99 8.70 27.43
C HIS A 56 -15.08 8.01 26.60
N PHE A 57 -15.01 8.09 25.26
CA PHE A 57 -15.99 7.46 24.36
C PHE A 57 -15.66 5.99 24.13
N VAL A 58 -14.37 5.65 23.98
CA VAL A 58 -13.92 4.27 23.73
C VAL A 58 -14.20 3.34 24.92
N HIS A 59 -14.19 3.87 26.15
CA HIS A 59 -14.42 3.09 27.37
C HIS A 59 -15.90 3.03 27.78
N ASN A 60 -16.77 3.88 27.21
CA ASN A 60 -18.21 3.90 27.49
C ASN A 60 -19.09 3.44 26.30
N ALA A 61 -18.47 3.07 25.17
CA ALA A 61 -19.17 2.59 23.99
C ALA A 61 -19.53 1.10 24.10
N ILE A 62 -20.50 0.77 24.96
CA ILE A 62 -21.32 -0.46 24.80
C ILE A 62 -22.24 -0.34 23.56
N VAL A 63 -22.33 0.85 22.97
CA VAL A 63 -23.06 1.12 21.72
C VAL A 63 -22.08 1.63 20.67
N PRO A 64 -21.86 0.91 19.56
CA PRO A 64 -21.04 1.42 18.46
C PRO A 64 -21.65 2.73 17.93
N PRO A 65 -20.84 3.72 17.53
CA PRO A 65 -21.36 4.98 17.00
C PRO A 65 -22.25 4.70 15.78
N ARG A 66 -23.56 4.91 15.94
CA ARG A 66 -24.51 4.88 14.82
C ARG A 66 -24.07 5.96 13.84
N SER A 67 -23.79 5.59 12.58
CA SER A 67 -23.72 6.55 11.50
C SER A 67 -25.12 7.12 11.31
N ASP A 68 -25.40 8.27 11.91
CA ASP A 68 -26.67 8.96 11.72
C ASP A 68 -26.63 9.65 10.34
N ARG A 69 -26.72 8.83 9.28
CA ARG A 69 -27.09 9.27 7.94
C ARG A 69 -28.61 9.35 7.92
N ARG A 70 -29.14 10.55 8.11
CA ARG A 70 -30.47 10.90 7.58
C ARG A 70 -30.31 11.76 6.32
N PRO A 71 -31.17 11.56 5.30
CA PRO A 71 -31.32 12.52 4.20
C PRO A 71 -31.92 13.84 4.69
#